data_AF-A0A3D2A0U6-F1
#
_entry.id   AF-A0A3D2A0U6-F1
#
_cell.length_a   1.000
_cell.length_b   1.000
_cell.length_c   1.000
_cell.angle_alpha   90.00
_cell.angle_beta   90.00
_cell.angle_gamma   90.00
#
_symmetry.space_group_name_H-M   'P 1'
#
loop_
_entity.id
_entity.type
_entity.pdbx_description
1 polymer ?
#
loop_
_entity_poly.entity_id
_entity_poly.type
_entity_poly.pdbx_seq_one_letter_code
_entity_poly.pdbx_strand_id
1 'polypeptide(L)'
;SYGEKDWLAGSAKGTPCPDIEAQRGHYDIVSFDLQPGDALIFSAWTLHGAPGNTTTDQPRVAISTRWLGDDAIWSPRAGADPSVNPEHVQVEPGQAPHDNAFFPELWHR
;
A
#
# COMPACT_ATOMS: atom_id res chain seq x y z
N SER A 1 -2.66 -7.65 19.19
CA SER A 1 -2.13 -7.97 17.84
C SER A 1 -3.30 -8.32 16.93
N TYR A 2 -4.11 -7.31 16.59
CA TYR A 2 -5.06 -7.49 15.50
C TYR A 2 -4.27 -7.33 14.20
N GLY A 3 -4.36 -8.34 13.34
CA GLY A 3 -4.17 -8.10 11.93
C GLY A 3 -2.78 -8.29 11.32
N GLU A 4 -2.09 -9.37 11.65
CA GLU A 4 -1.04 -9.89 10.74
C GLU A 4 -1.55 -11.14 10.00
N LYS A 5 -2.46 -11.90 10.62
CA LYS A 5 -2.94 -13.18 10.10
C LYS A 5 -3.96 -13.02 8.96
N ASP A 6 -4.99 -12.17 9.08
CA ASP A 6 -6.08 -12.08 8.07
C ASP A 6 -5.68 -11.50 6.69
N TRP A 7 -4.54 -10.83 6.62
CA TRP A 7 -3.99 -10.05 5.50
C TRP A 7 -3.22 -10.99 4.58
N LEU A 8 -2.51 -11.94 5.21
CA LEU A 8 -1.75 -13.01 4.58
C LEU A 8 -2.52 -14.33 4.50
N ALA A 9 -3.59 -14.52 5.28
CA ALA A 9 -4.33 -15.79 5.41
C ALA A 9 -5.12 -16.21 4.15
N GLY A 10 -5.00 -15.50 3.04
CA GLY A 10 -5.58 -15.94 1.76
C GLY A 10 -7.11 -16.00 1.74
N SER A 11 -7.79 -15.37 2.69
CA SER A 11 -9.25 -15.23 2.69
C SER A 11 -9.75 -14.21 1.65
N ALA A 12 -8.84 -13.37 1.15
CA ALA A 12 -9.11 -12.43 0.07
C ALA A 12 -9.31 -13.16 -1.26
N LYS A 13 -10.46 -12.94 -1.90
CA LYS A 13 -10.73 -13.43 -3.26
C LYS A 13 -10.09 -12.46 -4.26
N GLY A 14 -9.12 -12.93 -5.03
CA GLY A 14 -8.47 -12.15 -6.08
C GLY A 14 -7.69 -13.02 -7.04
N THR A 15 -7.30 -12.45 -8.18
CA THR A 15 -6.35 -13.07 -9.11
C THR A 15 -4.98 -13.15 -8.41
N PRO A 16 -4.35 -14.33 -8.34
CA PRO A 16 -3.00 -14.46 -7.80
C PRO A 16 -2.02 -13.56 -8.56
N CYS A 17 -1.07 -12.96 -7.84
CA CYS A 17 0.02 -12.24 -8.49
C CYS A 17 0.80 -13.24 -9.37
N PRO A 18 1.08 -12.92 -10.65
CA PRO A 18 1.93 -13.75 -11.49
C PRO A 18 3.35 -13.81 -10.92
N ASP A 19 4.09 -14.87 -11.27
CA ASP A 19 5.51 -14.98 -10.92
C ASP A 19 6.33 -14.02 -11.80
N ILE A 20 6.45 -12.78 -11.33
CA ILE A 20 7.18 -11.72 -12.03
C ILE A 20 8.64 -12.07 -12.22
N GLU A 21 9.27 -12.70 -11.22
CA GLU A 21 10.70 -13.01 -11.28
C GLU A 21 11.02 -14.12 -12.28
N ALA A 22 10.18 -15.15 -12.38
CA ALA A 22 10.35 -16.20 -13.40
C ALA A 22 10.06 -15.72 -14.84
N GLN A 23 9.32 -14.61 -14.99
CA GLN A 23 8.82 -14.14 -16.29
C GLN A 23 9.18 -12.68 -16.60
N ARG A 24 10.26 -12.14 -16.01
CA ARG A 24 10.62 -10.71 -16.14
C ARG A 24 10.67 -10.22 -17.59
N GLY A 25 11.16 -11.05 -18.51
CA GLY A 25 11.27 -10.71 -19.93
C GLY A 25 9.93 -10.53 -20.67
N HIS A 26 8.80 -10.88 -20.04
CA HIS A 26 7.46 -10.68 -20.59
C HIS A 26 6.84 -9.34 -20.19
N TYR A 27 7.47 -8.58 -19.29
CA TYR A 27 6.93 -7.34 -18.74
C TYR A 27 7.88 -6.19 -19.00
N ASP A 28 7.31 -5.00 -19.22
CA ASP A 28 8.08 -3.76 -19.18
C ASP A 28 8.26 -3.35 -17.71
N ILE A 29 9.47 -3.59 -17.18
CA ILE A 29 9.79 -3.34 -15.78
C ILE A 29 10.76 -2.16 -15.71
N VAL A 30 10.29 -1.08 -15.09
CA VAL A 30 11.12 0.09 -14.78
C VAL A 30 11.64 0.03 -13.35
N SER A 31 12.88 0.49 -13.14
CA SER A 31 13.51 0.58 -11.82
C SER A 31 14.26 1.89 -11.68
N PHE A 32 14.26 2.44 -10.46
CA PHE A 32 14.87 3.72 -10.15
C PHE A 32 15.90 3.55 -9.03
N ASP A 33 17.11 4.08 -9.23
CA ASP A 33 18.16 4.13 -8.23
C ASP A 33 18.02 5.43 -7.40
N LEU A 34 17.16 5.37 -6.38
CA LEU A 34 16.80 6.52 -5.57
C LEU A 34 17.90 6.88 -4.58
N GLN A 35 18.22 8.17 -4.47
CA GLN A 35 19.12 8.72 -3.46
C GLN A 35 18.33 9.22 -2.23
N PRO A 36 18.98 9.41 -1.06
CA PRO A 36 18.33 10.02 0.09
C PRO A 36 17.74 11.39 -0.26
N GLY A 37 16.42 11.53 -0.10
CA GLY A 37 15.67 12.75 -0.44
C GLY A 37 14.81 12.60 -1.70
N ASP A 38 15.08 11.60 -2.55
CA ASP A 38 14.23 11.30 -3.69
C ASP A 38 12.90 10.66 -3.25
N ALA A 39 11.87 10.86 -4.07
CA ALA A 39 10.56 10.25 -3.88
C ALA A 39 10.05 9.63 -5.18
N LEU A 40 9.39 8.47 -5.05
CA LEU A 40 8.64 7.83 -6.13
C LEU A 40 7.16 7.88 -5.79
N ILE A 41 6.36 8.44 -6.70
CA ILE A 41 4.90 8.47 -6.59
C ILE A 41 4.34 7.56 -7.67
N PHE A 42 3.47 6.62 -7.29
CA PHE A 42 2.86 5.67 -8.20
C PHE A 42 1.41 5.39 -7.78
N SER A 43 0.62 4.90 -8.74
CA SER A 43 -0.78 4.54 -8.52
C SER A 43 -0.89 3.29 -7.63
N ALA A 44 -1.91 3.23 -6.77
CA ALA A 44 -2.22 2.03 -5.99
C ALA A 44 -2.50 0.79 -6.86
N TRP A 45 -2.81 0.99 -8.14
CA TRP A 45 -3.04 -0.08 -9.13
C TRP A 45 -1.77 -0.59 -9.80
N THR A 46 -0.63 0.06 -9.59
CA THR A 46 0.65 -0.37 -10.17
C THR A 46 1.20 -1.57 -9.40
N LEU A 47 1.43 -2.69 -10.10
CA LEU A 47 2.21 -3.78 -9.54
C LEU A 47 3.65 -3.30 -9.32
N HIS A 48 4.13 -3.38 -8.09
CA HIS A 48 5.44 -2.90 -7.69
C HIS A 48 6.08 -3.85 -6.69
N GLY A 49 7.41 -3.81 -6.64
CA GLY A 49 8.20 -4.60 -5.71
C GLY A 49 9.59 -4.00 -5.60
N ALA A 50 10.34 -4.46 -4.60
CA ALA A 50 11.73 -4.06 -4.42
C ALA A 50 12.58 -5.31 -4.19
N PRO A 51 13.78 -5.40 -4.78
CA PRO A 51 14.70 -6.50 -4.50
C PRO A 51 15.08 -6.50 -3.01
N GLY A 52 15.48 -7.67 -2.52
CA GLY A 52 16.05 -7.83 -1.19
C GLY A 52 17.32 -7.00 -1.03
N ASN A 53 17.58 -6.50 0.18
CA ASN A 53 18.82 -5.80 0.48
C ASN A 53 19.98 -6.81 0.57
N THR A 54 20.98 -6.68 -0.30
CA THR A 54 22.16 -7.57 -0.32
C THR A 54 23.35 -7.02 0.47
N THR A 55 23.27 -5.80 0.98
CA THR A 55 24.31 -5.20 1.83
C THR A 55 24.26 -5.80 3.25
N THR A 56 25.41 -5.86 3.92
CA THR A 56 25.50 -6.40 5.28
C THR A 56 25.55 -5.32 6.37
N ASP A 57 25.84 -4.08 5.99
CA ASP A 57 26.15 -2.96 6.88
C ASP A 57 25.33 -1.69 6.59
N GLN A 58 24.50 -1.69 5.54
CA GLN A 58 23.70 -0.52 5.15
C GLN A 58 22.19 -0.85 5.07
N PRO A 59 21.41 -0.57 6.11
CA PRO A 59 19.96 -0.80 6.06
C PRO A 59 19.30 0.12 5.03
N ARG A 60 18.34 -0.42 4.27
CA ARG A 60 17.42 0.37 3.44
C ARG A 60 16.25 0.84 4.30
N VAL A 61 16.10 2.15 4.43
CA VAL A 61 14.99 2.79 5.16
C VAL A 61 14.18 3.64 4.20
N ALA A 62 12.86 3.52 4.26
CA ALA A 62 11.93 4.31 3.47
C ALA A 62 10.70 4.65 4.31
N ILE A 63 10.05 5.77 3.97
CA ILE A 63 8.75 6.16 4.50
C ILE A 63 7.77 6.08 3.34
N SER A 64 6.68 5.32 3.51
CA SER A 64 5.58 5.28 2.57
C SER A 64 4.38 6.03 3.15
N THR A 65 3.72 6.83 2.31
CA THR A 65 2.43 7.46 2.61
C THR A 65 1.43 7.09 1.53
N ARG A 66 0.15 7.00 1.88
CA ARG A 66 -0.95 6.71 0.96
C ARG A 66 -1.91 7.88 0.97
N TRP A 67 -2.22 8.42 -0.19
CA TRP A 67 -3.07 9.60 -0.34
C TRP A 67 -4.36 9.18 -1.03
N LEU A 68 -5.48 9.71 -0.55
CA LEU A 68 -6.82 9.38 -1.03
C LEU A 68 -7.37 10.59 -1.78
N GLY A 69 -8.02 10.35 -2.91
CA GLY A 69 -8.77 11.38 -3.63
C GLY A 69 -10.15 11.62 -3.01
N ASP A 70 -10.82 12.69 -3.45
CA ASP A 70 -12.15 13.09 -2.99
C ASP A 70 -13.24 12.02 -3.24
N ASP A 71 -12.98 11.06 -4.13
CA ASP A 71 -13.87 9.96 -4.50
C ASP A 71 -13.59 8.66 -3.73
N ALA A 72 -12.67 8.67 -2.76
CA ALA A 72 -12.39 7.51 -1.93
C ALA A 72 -13.59 7.16 -1.04
N ILE A 73 -13.81 5.87 -0.84
CA ILE A 73 -14.80 5.34 0.10
C ILE A 73 -14.13 4.43 1.13
N TRP A 74 -14.62 4.49 2.37
CA TRP A 74 -14.22 3.56 3.40
C TRP A 74 -14.80 2.17 3.11
N SER A 75 -13.94 1.17 2.93
CA SER A 75 -14.37 -0.18 2.57
C SER A 75 -13.56 -1.23 3.36
N PRO A 76 -13.82 -1.39 4.67
CA PRO A 76 -13.16 -2.41 5.48
C PRO A 76 -13.59 -3.80 5.00
N ARG A 77 -12.62 -4.64 4.66
CA ARG A 77 -12.86 -6.01 4.18
C ARG A 77 -11.68 -6.92 4.50
N ALA A 78 -11.92 -8.23 4.48
CA ALA A 78 -10.86 -9.22 4.56
C ALA A 78 -9.80 -8.97 3.47
N GLY A 79 -8.53 -8.97 3.87
CA GLY A 79 -7.39 -8.66 3.01
C GLY A 79 -7.30 -7.20 2.54
N ALA A 80 -7.87 -6.23 3.27
CA ALA A 80 -7.48 -4.82 3.14
C ALA A 80 -6.00 -4.60 3.58
N ASP A 81 -5.48 -3.38 3.68
CA ASP A 81 -4.09 -3.07 4.14
C ASP A 81 -4.02 -2.78 5.66
N PRO A 82 -3.05 -3.33 6.45
CA PRO A 82 -3.05 -3.28 7.92
C PRO A 82 -2.72 -1.95 8.53
N SER A 83 -2.37 -0.98 7.71
CA SER A 83 -2.08 0.37 8.14
C SER A 83 -3.24 1.05 8.87
N VAL A 84 -4.49 0.64 8.63
CA VAL A 84 -5.67 1.23 9.29
C VAL A 84 -6.42 0.16 10.07
N ASN A 85 -6.55 0.34 11.39
CA ASN A 85 -7.41 -0.50 12.22
C ASN A 85 -8.88 -0.08 12.04
N PRO A 86 -9.75 -0.94 11.47
CA PRO A 86 -11.15 -0.61 11.27
C PRO A 86 -11.91 -0.29 12.57
N GLU A 87 -11.49 -0.86 13.70
CA GLU A 87 -12.15 -0.64 15.00
C GLU A 87 -12.04 0.81 15.51
N HIS A 88 -11.10 1.59 14.97
CA HIS A 88 -10.90 2.98 15.39
C HIS A 88 -11.48 4.02 14.42
N VAL A 89 -11.88 3.60 13.22
CA VAL A 89 -12.43 4.49 12.20
C VAL A 89 -13.89 4.79 12.53
N GLN A 90 -14.26 6.08 12.60
CA GLN A 90 -15.63 6.50 12.94
C GLN A 90 -16.54 6.71 11.72
N VAL A 91 -16.07 6.33 10.53
CA VAL A 91 -16.81 6.42 9.28
C VAL A 91 -17.51 5.10 8.99
N GLU A 92 -18.79 5.17 8.61
CA GLU A 92 -19.54 3.99 8.17
C GLU A 92 -19.01 3.45 6.83
N PRO A 93 -18.94 2.13 6.62
CA PRO A 93 -18.59 1.55 5.33
C PRO A 93 -19.43 2.11 4.17
N GLY A 94 -18.78 2.43 3.06
CA GLY A 94 -19.37 3.03 1.87
C GLY A 94 -19.47 4.56 1.90
N GLN A 95 -19.10 5.21 3.01
CA GLN A 95 -19.02 6.67 3.09
C GLN A 95 -17.61 7.17 2.76
N ALA A 96 -17.51 8.44 2.38
CA ALA A 96 -16.22 9.10 2.19
C ALA A 96 -15.45 9.14 3.53
N PRO A 97 -14.12 8.88 3.53
CA PRO A 97 -13.32 8.72 4.74
C PRO A 97 -12.99 10.07 5.41
N HIS A 98 -13.99 10.91 5.69
CA HIS A 98 -13.83 12.21 6.34
C HIS A 98 -13.74 12.08 7.87
N ASP A 99 -12.73 11.36 8.34
CA ASP A 99 -12.37 11.28 9.77
C ASP A 99 -10.94 11.77 9.94
N ASN A 100 -10.79 13.03 10.30
CA ASN A 100 -9.47 13.68 10.40
C ASN A 100 -8.53 13.06 11.45
N ALA A 101 -9.03 12.19 12.35
CA ALA A 101 -8.16 11.47 13.26
C ALA A 101 -7.34 10.38 12.55
N PHE A 102 -7.90 9.75 11.52
CA PHE A 102 -7.28 8.63 10.78
C PHE A 102 -7.00 8.94 9.30
N PHE A 103 -7.73 9.88 8.73
CA PHE A 103 -7.66 10.36 7.36
C PHE A 103 -7.57 11.89 7.36
N PRO A 104 -6.47 12.46 7.86
CA PRO A 104 -6.31 13.91 7.92
C PRO A 104 -6.35 14.52 6.52
N GLU A 105 -7.09 15.62 6.37
CA GLU A 105 -7.06 16.42 5.15
C GLU A 105 -5.65 16.98 4.91
N LEU A 106 -5.07 16.60 3.78
CA LEU A 106 -3.74 17.08 3.38
C LEU A 106 -3.80 18.45 2.69
N TRP A 107 -4.84 18.67 1.89
CA TRP A 107 -4.98 19.86 1.06
C TRP A 107 -6.46 20.08 0.70
N HIS A 108 -6.87 21.36 0.72
CA HIS A 108 -8.12 21.82 0.12
C HIS A 108 -7.80 22.99 -0.82
N ARG A 109 -8.68 23.21 -1.80
CA ARG A 109 -8.56 24.29 -2.76
C ARG A 109 -9.15 25.60 -2.25
#